data_AF-X1KGU5-F1
#
_entry.id   AF-X1KGU5-F1
#
_cell.length_a   1.000
_cell.length_b   1.000
_cell.length_c   1.000
_cell.angle_alpha   90.00
_cell.angle_beta   90.00
_cell.angle_gamma   90.00
#
_symmetry.space_group_name_H-M   'P 1'
#
loop_
_entity.id
_entity.type
_entity.pdbx_description
1 polymer ?
#
loop_
_entity_poly.entity_id
_entity_poly.type
_entity_poly.pdbx_seq_one_letter_code
_entity_poly.pdbx_strand_id
1 'polypeptide(L)'
;MEKEIKLTDGVVLLRPYGSGDVERLYQAARESITEMSPWMPWCHADYSIEESRAWLELRAEAWEKGTEYEFAITDAKDGSFLGGCGLNHIDYKNRIANIGYWVRTSRTKRGVASAAARLLAQFGF
;
A
#
# COMPACT_ATOMS: atom_id res chain seq x y z
N MET A 1 2.58 21.30 9.46
CA MET A 1 2.40 20.22 10.46
C MET A 1 1.29 19.32 9.95
N GLU A 2 1.58 18.48 8.98
CA GLU A 2 0.65 17.45 8.54
C GLU A 2 0.51 16.42 9.65
N LYS A 3 -0.73 16.15 10.06
CA LYS A 3 -1.01 15.07 10.99
C LYS A 3 -0.52 13.77 10.36
N GLU A 4 0.34 13.06 11.07
CA GLU A 4 0.89 11.77 10.66
C GLU A 4 -0.25 10.74 10.65
N ILE A 5 -0.94 10.60 9.51
CA ILE A 5 -2.07 9.66 9.38
C ILE A 5 -1.55 8.25 9.64
N LYS A 6 -2.10 7.60 10.67
CA LYS A 6 -1.75 6.23 11.08
C LYS A 6 -3.04 5.49 11.44
N LEU A 7 -3.29 4.37 10.79
CA LEU A 7 -4.47 3.53 11.01
C LEU A 7 -3.99 2.17 11.54
N THR A 8 -4.53 1.69 12.66
CA THR A 8 -4.09 0.42 13.22
C THR A 8 -5.20 -0.30 13.97
N ASP A 9 -5.15 -1.62 13.94
CA ASP A 9 -5.96 -2.51 14.78
C ASP A 9 -5.11 -3.25 15.85
N GLY A 10 -3.86 -2.81 16.03
CA GLY A 10 -2.88 -3.44 16.93
C GLY A 10 -2.14 -4.65 16.32
N VAL A 11 -2.54 -5.12 15.13
CA VAL A 11 -1.84 -6.17 14.38
C VAL A 11 -1.14 -5.59 13.15
N VAL A 12 -1.83 -4.77 12.38
CA VAL A 12 -1.25 -4.02 11.25
C VAL A 12 -1.29 -2.53 11.53
N LEU A 13 -0.34 -1.81 10.95
CA LEU A 13 -0.29 -0.37 10.89
C LEU A 13 -0.28 0.04 9.41
N LEU A 14 -1.26 0.86 9.02
CA LEU A 14 -1.26 1.57 7.75
C LEU A 14 -0.71 2.96 7.99
N ARG A 15 0.27 3.33 7.18
CA ARG A 15 0.84 4.68 7.18
C ARG A 15 1.15 5.11 5.74
N PRO A 16 1.16 6.43 5.45
CA PRO A 16 1.69 6.93 4.20
C PRO A 16 3.08 6.34 3.92
N TYR A 17 3.37 6.12 2.64
CA TYR A 17 4.73 5.78 2.24
C TYR A 17 5.68 6.93 2.50
N GLY A 18 6.92 6.61 2.84
CA GLY A 18 8.03 7.56 2.89
C GLY A 18 9.13 7.19 1.91
N SER A 19 10.05 8.13 1.68
CA SER A 19 11.23 7.89 0.82
C SER A 19 12.10 6.71 1.29
N GLY A 20 12.06 6.39 2.58
CA GLY A 20 12.73 5.22 3.17
C GLY A 20 12.08 3.87 2.86
N ASP A 21 10.97 3.82 2.12
CA ASP A 21 10.28 2.56 1.78
C ASP A 21 10.67 1.97 0.45
N VAL A 22 11.41 2.69 -0.40
CA VAL A 22 11.78 2.24 -1.76
C VAL A 22 12.35 0.83 -1.73
N GLU A 23 13.33 0.57 -0.85
CA GLU A 23 13.96 -0.75 -0.75
C GLU A 23 12.99 -1.82 -0.23
N ARG A 24 12.15 -1.50 0.76
CA ARG A 24 11.20 -2.45 1.34
C ARG A 24 10.11 -2.85 0.35
N LEU A 25 9.61 -1.86 -0.39
CA LEU A 25 8.63 -2.03 -1.47
C LEU A 25 9.22 -2.89 -2.59
N TYR A 26 10.42 -2.53 -3.07
CA TYR A 26 11.11 -3.26 -4.12
C TYR A 26 11.33 -4.72 -3.74
N GLN A 27 11.90 -5.00 -2.57
CA GLN A 27 12.16 -6.38 -2.12
C GLN A 27 10.87 -7.19 -1.96
N ALA A 28 9.81 -6.57 -1.43
CA ALA A 28 8.51 -7.23 -1.29
C ALA A 28 7.85 -7.52 -2.63
N ALA A 29 7.93 -6.60 -3.60
CA ALA A 29 7.43 -6.79 -4.96
C ALA A 29 8.20 -7.91 -5.67
N ARG A 30 9.55 -7.87 -5.65
CA ARG A 30 10.42 -8.91 -6.23
C ARG A 30 10.12 -10.29 -5.69
N GLU A 31 9.96 -10.40 -4.37
CA GLU A 31 9.61 -11.67 -3.72
C GLU A 31 8.27 -12.22 -4.22
N SER A 32 7.32 -11.34 -4.56
CA SER A 32 5.93 -11.70 -4.83
C SER A 32 5.58 -11.80 -6.31
N ILE A 33 6.57 -11.67 -7.23
CA ILE A 33 6.35 -11.67 -8.69
C ILE A 33 5.55 -12.89 -9.15
N THR A 34 5.92 -14.09 -8.68
CA THR A 34 5.29 -15.34 -9.12
C THR A 34 3.80 -15.35 -8.81
N GLU A 35 3.40 -14.94 -7.60
CA GLU A 35 2.01 -14.93 -7.18
C GLU A 35 1.23 -13.72 -7.69
N MET A 36 1.89 -12.57 -7.86
CA MET A 36 1.22 -11.31 -8.18
C MET A 36 1.12 -11.01 -9.67
N SER A 37 2.12 -11.40 -10.48
CA SER A 37 2.16 -11.11 -11.93
C SER A 37 0.90 -11.53 -12.72
N PRO A 38 0.15 -12.60 -12.38
CA PRO A 38 -1.10 -12.92 -13.09
C PRO A 38 -2.22 -11.90 -12.87
N TRP A 39 -2.15 -11.12 -11.79
CA TRP A 39 -3.22 -10.21 -11.34
C TRP A 39 -2.81 -8.74 -11.40
N MET A 40 -1.52 -8.47 -11.28
CA MET A 40 -0.94 -7.14 -11.13
C MET A 40 0.08 -6.90 -12.24
N PRO A 41 -0.29 -6.26 -13.36
CA PRO A 41 0.59 -6.08 -14.51
C PRO A 41 1.91 -5.35 -14.21
N TRP A 42 1.92 -4.49 -13.18
CA TRP A 42 3.11 -3.78 -12.72
C TRP A 42 4.14 -4.70 -12.06
N CYS A 43 3.73 -5.87 -11.56
CA CYS A 43 4.60 -6.81 -10.86
C CYS A 43 5.13 -7.85 -11.85
N HIS A 44 6.11 -7.47 -12.68
CA HIS A 44 6.69 -8.32 -13.72
C HIS A 44 8.10 -8.81 -13.40
N ALA A 45 8.59 -9.78 -14.19
CA ALA A 45 9.89 -10.44 -13.99
C ALA A 45 11.08 -9.46 -13.91
N ASP A 46 11.01 -8.35 -14.64
CA ASP A 46 12.05 -7.34 -14.70
C ASP A 46 11.80 -6.13 -13.78
N TYR A 47 10.85 -6.23 -12.84
CA TYR A 47 10.51 -5.12 -11.95
C TYR A 47 11.75 -4.59 -11.22
N SER A 48 11.99 -3.29 -11.32
CA SER A 48 13.22 -2.64 -10.86
C SER A 48 13.02 -1.74 -9.63
N ILE A 49 14.14 -1.37 -8.99
CA ILE A 49 14.11 -0.44 -7.86
C ILE A 49 13.77 0.99 -8.31
N GLU A 50 14.13 1.35 -9.54
CA GLU A 50 13.78 2.62 -10.17
C GLU A 50 12.26 2.72 -10.37
N GLU A 51 11.59 1.63 -10.74
CA GLU A 51 10.12 1.60 -10.83
C GLU A 51 9.47 1.78 -9.44
N SER A 52 10.03 1.18 -8.39
CA SER A 52 9.56 1.42 -7.02
C SER A 52 9.71 2.88 -6.61
N ARG A 53 10.84 3.52 -6.95
CA ARG A 53 11.09 4.93 -6.67
C ARG A 53 10.12 5.85 -7.41
N ALA A 54 9.99 5.66 -8.73
CA ALA A 54 9.09 6.45 -9.57
C ALA A 54 7.63 6.30 -9.12
N TRP A 55 7.22 5.09 -8.75
CA TRP A 55 5.87 4.85 -8.23
C TRP A 55 5.61 5.63 -6.93
N LEU A 56 6.56 5.60 -5.98
CA LEU A 56 6.44 6.34 -4.72
C LEU A 56 6.36 7.86 -4.91
N GLU A 57 7.16 8.42 -5.82
CA GLU A 57 7.11 9.85 -6.16
C GLU A 57 5.73 10.23 -6.72
N LEU A 58 5.19 9.45 -7.66
CA LEU A 58 3.86 9.67 -8.22
C LEU A 58 2.75 9.56 -7.17
N ARG A 59 2.85 8.62 -6.22
CA ARG A 59 1.85 8.47 -5.15
C ARG A 59 1.90 9.62 -4.15
N ALA A 60 3.09 10.15 -3.85
CA ALA A 60 3.21 11.33 -3.00
C ALA A 60 2.49 12.54 -3.62
N GLU A 61 2.66 12.76 -4.93
CA GLU A 61 1.89 13.82 -5.60
C GLU A 61 0.38 13.57 -5.60
N ALA A 62 -0.05 12.32 -5.82
CA ALA A 62 -1.46 11.96 -5.83
C ALA A 62 -2.13 12.14 -4.46
N TRP A 63 -1.37 11.91 -3.40
CA TRP A 63 -1.75 12.14 -2.01
C TRP A 63 -2.02 13.61 -1.73
N GLU A 64 -1.07 14.49 -2.09
CA GLU A 64 -1.21 15.94 -1.94
C GLU A 64 -2.41 16.51 -2.70
N LYS A 65 -2.68 15.94 -3.89
CA LYS A 65 -3.83 16.33 -4.72
C LYS A 65 -5.15 15.72 -4.23
N GLY A 66 -5.13 14.82 -3.24
CA GLY A 66 -6.30 14.07 -2.78
C GLY A 66 -6.90 13.17 -3.86
N THR A 67 -6.12 12.80 -4.88
CA THR A 67 -6.62 11.94 -5.97
C THR A 67 -6.54 10.46 -5.61
N GLU A 68 -5.59 10.11 -4.76
CA GLU A 68 -5.38 8.76 -4.25
C GLU A 68 -4.71 8.81 -2.87
N TYR A 69 -4.97 7.81 -2.04
CA TYR A 69 -4.35 7.65 -0.72
C TYR A 69 -3.75 6.26 -0.57
N GLU A 70 -2.45 6.13 -0.86
CA GLU A 70 -1.69 4.87 -0.80
C GLU A 70 -0.88 4.75 0.50
N PHE A 71 -0.99 3.59 1.14
CA PHE A 71 -0.41 3.27 2.43
C PHE A 71 0.53 2.06 2.33
N ALA A 72 1.63 2.11 3.07
CA ALA A 72 2.40 0.94 3.42
C ALA A 72 1.65 0.18 4.51
N ILE A 73 1.53 -1.15 4.36
CA ILE A 73 1.07 -2.04 5.42
C ILE A 73 2.31 -2.53 6.17
N THR A 74 2.42 -2.23 7.46
CA THR A 74 3.49 -2.73 8.33
C THR A 74 2.94 -3.53 9.50
N ASP A 75 3.71 -4.47 10.01
CA ASP A 75 3.40 -5.14 11.28
C ASP A 75 3.45 -4.11 12.41
N ALA A 76 2.40 -4.05 13.24
CA ALA A 76 2.27 -3.05 14.28
C ALA A 76 3.29 -3.22 15.41
N LYS A 77 3.91 -4.40 15.55
CA LYS A 77 4.85 -4.71 16.63
C LYS A 77 6.29 -4.47 16.22
N ASP A 78 6.70 -4.99 15.06
CA ASP A 78 8.10 -4.97 14.63
C ASP A 78 8.37 -4.03 13.43
N GLY A 79 7.32 -3.42 12.86
CA GLY A 79 7.42 -2.50 11.74
C GLY A 79 7.81 -3.15 10.41
N SER A 80 7.82 -4.48 10.33
CA SER A 80 8.14 -5.20 9.10
C SER A 80 7.14 -4.87 7.99
N PHE A 81 7.63 -4.73 6.75
CA PHE A 81 6.78 -4.42 5.60
C PHE A 81 6.00 -5.65 5.16
N LEU A 82 4.66 -5.52 5.10
CA LEU A 82 3.73 -6.60 4.83
C LEU A 82 3.06 -6.49 3.46
N GLY A 83 3.08 -5.32 2.83
CA GLY A 83 2.43 -5.07 1.52
C GLY A 83 2.00 -3.61 1.38
N GLY A 84 1.13 -3.37 0.40
CA GLY A 84 0.60 -2.04 0.12
C GLY A 84 -0.92 -2.06 -0.01
N CYS A 85 -1.57 -0.96 0.34
CA CYS A 85 -3.00 -0.77 0.12
C CYS A 85 -3.36 0.70 0.00
N GLY A 86 -4.46 1.00 -0.67
CA GLY A 86 -4.89 2.38 -0.80
C GLY A 86 -6.32 2.56 -1.29
N LEU A 87 -6.73 3.83 -1.29
CA LEU A 87 -7.94 4.30 -1.94
C LEU A 87 -7.55 5.02 -3.24
N ASN A 88 -8.12 4.58 -4.36
CA ASN A 88 -7.96 5.22 -5.66
C ASN A 88 -9.29 5.30 -6.40
N HIS A 89 -9.28 5.87 -7.61
CA HIS A 89 -10.50 6.16 -8.38
C HIS A 89 -11.57 6.87 -7.53
N ILE A 90 -11.15 7.89 -6.76
CA ILE A 90 -12.00 8.60 -5.82
C ILE A 90 -12.96 9.52 -6.59
N ASP A 91 -14.26 9.23 -6.49
CA ASP A 91 -15.35 10.07 -6.98
C ASP A 91 -15.99 10.79 -5.79
N TYR A 92 -15.52 12.00 -5.52
CA TYR A 92 -16.04 12.86 -4.45
C TYR A 92 -17.51 13.24 -4.63
N LYS A 93 -18.01 13.32 -5.87
CA LYS A 93 -19.40 13.70 -6.14
C LYS A 93 -20.35 12.58 -5.75
N ASN A 94 -20.00 11.34 -6.12
CA ASN A 94 -20.81 10.16 -5.83
C ASN A 94 -20.45 9.50 -4.49
N ARG A 95 -19.39 9.96 -3.80
CA ARG A 95 -18.87 9.41 -2.54
C ARG A 95 -18.50 7.93 -2.67
N ILE A 96 -17.75 7.62 -3.73
CA ILE A 96 -17.26 6.26 -4.04
C ILE A 96 -15.73 6.32 -4.14
N ALA A 97 -15.06 5.28 -3.65
CA ALA A 97 -13.64 5.04 -3.88
C ALA A 97 -13.39 3.54 -4.05
N ASN A 98 -12.34 3.20 -4.77
CA ASN A 98 -11.89 1.81 -4.92
C ASN A 98 -10.83 1.48 -3.87
N ILE A 99 -10.95 0.32 -3.22
CA ILE A 99 -9.93 -0.22 -2.32
C ILE A 99 -9.01 -1.13 -3.13
N GLY A 100 -7.72 -0.81 -3.16
CA GLY A 100 -6.66 -1.70 -3.63
C GLY A 100 -5.84 -2.24 -2.47
N TYR A 101 -5.40 -3.50 -2.55
CA TYR A 101 -4.39 -4.05 -1.64
C TYR A 101 -3.60 -5.17 -2.29
N TRP A 102 -2.40 -5.39 -1.77
CA TRP A 102 -1.60 -6.59 -2.00
C TRP A 102 -0.78 -6.91 -0.75
N VAL A 103 -0.42 -8.18 -0.60
CA VAL A 103 0.34 -8.67 0.56
C VAL A 103 1.56 -9.40 0.04
N ARG A 104 2.73 -9.06 0.60
CA ARG A 104 4.00 -9.74 0.31
C ARG A 104 3.84 -11.25 0.49
N THR A 105 4.32 -12.06 -0.45
CA THR A 105 4.06 -13.51 -0.49
C THR A 105 4.35 -14.22 0.85
N SER A 106 5.50 -13.96 1.49
CA SER A 106 5.86 -14.53 2.82
C SER A 106 4.95 -14.11 3.98
N ARG A 107 4.09 -13.10 3.78
CA ARG A 107 3.20 -12.52 4.79
C ARG A 107 1.72 -12.81 4.54
N THR A 108 1.39 -13.56 3.49
CA THR A 108 0.03 -14.00 3.18
C THR A 108 -0.52 -14.97 4.23
N LYS A 109 -1.83 -15.28 4.17
CA LYS A 109 -2.55 -16.19 5.08
C LYS A 109 -2.52 -15.81 6.57
N ARG A 110 -2.22 -14.54 6.88
CA ARG A 110 -2.17 -13.98 8.25
C ARG A 110 -3.27 -12.95 8.54
N GLY A 111 -4.24 -12.79 7.64
CA GLY A 111 -5.33 -11.81 7.77
C GLY A 111 -4.95 -10.36 7.41
N VAL A 112 -3.73 -10.10 6.94
CA VAL A 112 -3.20 -8.77 6.60
C VAL A 112 -4.12 -7.99 5.66
N ALA A 113 -4.53 -8.60 4.54
CA ALA A 113 -5.40 -7.96 3.55
C ALA A 113 -6.75 -7.56 4.15
N SER A 114 -7.38 -8.44 4.93
CA SER A 114 -8.68 -8.17 5.56
C SER A 114 -8.58 -7.06 6.60
N ALA A 115 -7.51 -7.02 7.38
CA ALA A 115 -7.25 -5.95 8.34
C ALA A 115 -7.06 -4.60 7.63
N ALA A 116 -6.20 -4.57 6.60
CA ALA A 116 -5.95 -3.37 5.80
C ALA A 116 -7.21 -2.83 5.12
N ALA A 117 -8.01 -3.70 4.48
CA ALA A 117 -9.25 -3.30 3.82
C ALA A 117 -10.28 -2.70 4.79
N ARG A 118 -10.40 -3.23 6.02
CA ARG A 118 -11.30 -2.66 7.06
C ARG A 118 -10.83 -1.28 7.51
N LEU A 119 -9.54 -1.11 7.75
CA LEU A 119 -8.96 0.17 8.14
C LEU A 119 -9.12 1.22 7.03
N LEU A 120 -8.93 0.84 5.76
CA LEU A 120 -9.17 1.73 4.61
C LEU A 120 -10.64 2.12 4.46
N ALA A 121 -11.56 1.16 4.64
CA ALA A 121 -12.98 1.46 4.61
C ALA A 121 -13.36 2.46 5.72
N GLN A 122 -12.82 2.31 6.93
CA GLN A 122 -13.03 3.29 8.02
C GLN A 122 -12.38 4.65 7.76
N PHE A 123 -11.29 4.69 6.99
CA PHE A 123 -10.65 5.95 6.63
C PHE A 123 -11.44 6.70 5.53
N GLY A 124 -12.07 5.97 4.61
CA GLY A 124 -12.82 6.56 3.50
C GLY A 124 -14.24 7.06 3.84
N PHE A 125 -14.76 6.74 5.03
CA PHE A 125 -16.13 7.07 5.47
C PHE A 125 -16.13 7.73 6.86
#